data_AF-A0A9P4QKM9-F1
#
_entry.id   AF-A0A9P4QKM9-F1
#
_cell.length_a   1.000
_cell.length_b   1.000
_cell.length_c   1.000
_cell.angle_alpha   90.00
_cell.angle_beta   90.00
_cell.angle_gamma   90.00
#
_symmetry.space_group_name_H-M   'P 1'
#
loop_
_entity.id
_entity.type
_entity.pdbx_description
1 polymer ?
#
loop_
_entity_poly.entity_id
_entity_poly.type
_entity_poly.pdbx_seq_one_letter_code
_entity_poly.pdbx_strand_id
1 'polypeptide(L)'
;MNRNLTQVFNTAAIHENCRNPPPKADSVAAEPNTPDCPLELDPAPPDEEDHRFDDVDWQRVPHLQRRAYEHSRGSKPSWIYLYGWPVWHRKYNKKYWLCSWCHLHKKLSGEFNVELAISSAAKHLGKDLTGHGYNQDGKIDRRMSSQPSLLTHMQASGVDVSQQIANEMAGSFSRVQFLRAVTH
;
A
#
# COMPACT_ATOMS: atom_id res chain seq x y z
N MET A 1 5.65 0.62 -34.92
CA MET A 1 6.71 0.50 -33.89
C MET A 1 6.08 0.76 -32.53
N ASN A 2 5.99 -0.26 -31.67
CA ASN A 2 5.14 -0.27 -30.48
C ASN A 2 5.80 0.43 -29.29
N ARG A 3 5.14 1.47 -28.77
CA ARG A 3 5.56 2.32 -27.64
C ARG A 3 5.76 1.59 -26.30
N ASN A 4 5.39 0.31 -26.21
CA ASN A 4 5.47 -0.49 -24.98
C ASN A 4 6.87 -1.08 -24.72
N LEU A 5 7.73 -1.24 -25.74
CA LEU A 5 9.07 -1.81 -25.55
C LEU A 5 10.05 -0.80 -24.92
N THR A 6 9.93 0.48 -25.25
CA THR A 6 10.81 1.55 -24.75
C THR A 6 10.67 1.77 -23.24
N GLN A 7 9.49 1.49 -22.68
CA GLN A 7 9.20 1.69 -21.26
C GLN A 7 9.83 0.60 -20.38
N VAL A 8 9.95 -0.64 -20.89
CA VAL A 8 10.55 -1.75 -20.15
C VAL A 8 12.08 -1.60 -20.07
N PHE A 9 12.73 -1.14 -21.13
CA PHE A 9 14.18 -0.90 -21.15
C PHE A 9 14.62 0.25 -20.22
N ASN A 10 13.86 1.34 -20.15
CA ASN A 10 14.18 2.45 -19.23
C ASN A 10 14.02 2.07 -17.76
N THR A 11 13.12 1.12 -17.45
CA THR A 11 12.90 0.66 -16.07
C THR A 11 14.05 -0.23 -15.58
N ALA A 12 14.68 -1.00 -16.47
CA ALA A 12 15.85 -1.81 -16.14
C ALA A 12 17.11 -0.96 -15.88
N ALA A 13 17.36 0.08 -16.69
CA ALA A 13 18.53 0.94 -16.57
C ALA A 13 18.56 1.75 -15.24
N ILE A 14 17.39 2.14 -14.71
CA ILE A 14 17.29 2.86 -13.43
C ILE A 14 17.61 1.93 -12.25
N HIS A 15 17.25 0.64 -12.34
CA HIS A 15 17.50 -0.31 -11.25
C HIS A 15 18.97 -0.72 -11.14
N GLU A 16 19.72 -0.70 -12.24
CA GLU A 16 21.14 -1.09 -12.27
C GLU A 16 22.08 0.02 -11.75
N ASN A 17 21.73 1.30 -11.97
CA ASN A 17 22.52 2.45 -11.50
C ASN A 17 22.49 2.63 -9.97
N CYS A 18 21.50 2.07 -9.28
CA CYS A 18 21.41 2.13 -7.81
C CYS A 18 22.32 1.11 -7.09
N ARG A 19 22.89 0.13 -7.81
CA ARG A 19 23.74 -0.91 -7.20
C ARG A 19 25.24 -0.56 -7.19
N ASN A 20 25.71 0.31 -8.09
CA ASN A 20 27.09 0.76 -8.15
C ASN A 20 27.15 2.28 -8.42
N PRO A 21 27.32 3.13 -7.39
CA PRO A 21 27.63 4.53 -7.63
C PRO A 21 29.06 4.66 -8.22
N PRO A 22 29.29 5.56 -9.20
CA PRO A 22 30.63 5.79 -9.72
C PRO A 22 31.55 6.36 -8.61
N PRO A 23 32.85 6.02 -8.59
CA PRO A 23 33.79 6.57 -7.62
C PRO A 23 33.93 8.09 -7.83
N LYS A 24 33.86 8.84 -6.73
CA LYS A 24 34.05 10.30 -6.72
C LYS A 24 35.46 10.64 -7.20
N ALA A 25 35.56 11.57 -8.15
CA ALA A 25 36.83 12.17 -8.52
C ALA A 25 37.20 13.26 -7.50
N ASP A 26 38.42 13.18 -6.96
CA ASP A 26 39.08 14.22 -6.19
C ASP A 26 39.51 15.37 -7.10
N SER A 27 39.33 16.64 -6.67
CA SER A 27 40.32 17.72 -6.86
C SER A 27 39.95 19.06 -6.20
N VAL A 28 40.79 19.42 -5.23
CA VAL A 28 41.54 20.69 -5.05
C VAL A 28 40.81 22.00 -4.69
N ALA A 29 41.43 22.67 -3.71
CA ALA A 29 41.03 23.81 -2.91
C ALA A 29 41.15 25.20 -3.58
N ALA A 30 40.38 26.17 -3.05
CA ALA A 30 40.80 27.56 -2.86
C ALA A 30 39.89 28.28 -1.83
N GLU A 31 40.47 28.68 -0.70
CA GLU A 31 40.03 29.75 0.22
C GLU A 31 40.88 31.02 -0.11
N PRO A 32 40.62 32.28 0.36
CA PRO A 32 39.94 32.60 1.63
C PRO A 32 39.13 33.95 1.73
N ASN A 33 38.43 34.09 2.88
CA ASN A 33 38.12 35.30 3.67
C ASN A 33 37.10 36.36 3.20
N THR A 34 35.98 36.47 3.95
CA THR A 34 35.44 37.74 4.52
C THR A 34 34.39 37.42 5.63
N PRO A 35 34.09 38.32 6.59
CA PRO A 35 34.04 38.01 8.01
C PRO A 35 32.63 37.75 8.56
N ASP A 36 32.60 37.08 9.71
CA ASP A 36 31.49 36.79 10.63
C ASP A 36 30.19 37.60 10.45
N CYS A 37 29.17 36.93 9.91
CA CYS A 37 27.77 37.22 10.23
C CYS A 37 27.27 36.08 11.13
N PRO A 38 26.79 36.34 12.36
CA PRO A 38 26.17 35.29 13.18
C PRO A 38 24.99 34.70 12.42
N LEU A 39 25.08 33.42 12.07
CA LEU A 39 23.94 32.63 11.61
C LEU A 39 22.97 32.54 12.80
N GLU A 40 21.97 33.42 12.82
CA GLU A 40 20.77 33.17 13.61
C GLU A 40 20.22 31.83 13.15
N LEU A 41 20.32 30.84 14.03
CA LEU A 41 19.72 29.54 13.85
C LEU A 41 18.20 29.79 13.89
N ASP A 42 17.58 29.87 12.71
CA ASP A 42 16.13 29.96 12.61
C ASP A 42 15.52 28.90 13.53
N PRO A 43 14.66 29.29 14.49
CA PRO A 43 14.00 28.32 15.35
C PRO A 43 13.23 27.36 14.44
N ALA A 44 13.45 26.06 14.63
CA ALA A 44 12.67 25.02 13.98
C ALA A 44 11.19 25.39 14.07
N PRO A 45 10.43 25.34 12.95
CA PRO A 45 9.04 25.75 12.96
C PRO A 45 8.30 25.01 14.08
N PRO A 46 7.43 25.70 14.83
CA PRO A 46 6.75 25.12 15.97
C PRO A 46 6.08 23.83 15.52
N ASP A 47 6.26 22.77 16.31
CA ASP A 47 5.64 21.47 16.10
C ASP A 47 4.14 21.69 15.86
N GLU A 48 3.70 21.71 14.60
CA GLU A 48 2.28 21.71 14.29
C GLU A 48 1.73 20.46 14.97
N GLU A 49 0.86 20.65 15.97
CA GLU A 49 0.29 19.54 16.73
C GLU A 49 -0.31 18.55 15.72
N ASP A 50 0.31 17.37 15.57
CA ASP A 50 -0.14 16.35 14.63
C ASP A 50 -1.44 15.72 15.16
N HIS A 51 -2.54 16.43 14.93
CA HIS A 51 -3.92 16.08 15.30
C HIS A 51 -4.37 14.73 14.73
N ARG A 52 -3.60 14.16 13.81
CA ARG A 52 -3.82 12.81 13.27
C ARG A 52 -3.95 11.76 14.36
N PHE A 53 -3.30 11.95 15.51
CA PHE A 53 -3.23 10.97 16.59
C PHE A 53 -4.20 11.23 17.75
N ASP A 54 -5.13 12.19 17.63
CA ASP A 54 -6.01 12.62 18.72
C ASP A 54 -6.97 11.51 19.18
N ASP A 55 -7.43 10.68 18.24
CA ASP A 55 -8.35 9.57 18.50
C ASP A 55 -7.64 8.28 19.00
N VAL A 56 -6.32 8.31 19.18
CA VAL A 56 -5.56 7.14 19.62
C VAL A 56 -5.50 7.06 21.15
N ASP A 57 -6.22 6.11 21.72
CA ASP A 57 -6.04 5.71 23.12
C ASP A 57 -4.68 5.00 23.34
N TRP A 58 -3.67 5.77 23.77
CA TRP A 58 -2.31 5.28 24.02
C TRP A 58 -2.19 4.38 25.27
N GLN A 59 -3.15 4.42 26.20
CA GLN A 59 -3.13 3.54 27.39
C GLN A 59 -3.38 2.09 26.99
N ARG A 60 -4.18 1.88 25.93
CA ARG A 60 -4.48 0.56 25.38
C ARG A 60 -3.29 -0.07 24.63
N VAL A 61 -2.41 0.76 24.07
CA VAL A 61 -1.26 0.32 23.26
C VAL A 61 0.05 0.91 23.78
N PRO A 62 0.44 0.60 25.04
CA PRO A 62 1.60 1.23 25.70
C PRO A 62 2.95 0.89 25.03
N HIS A 63 2.99 -0.18 24.25
CA HIS A 63 4.14 -0.60 23.45
C HIS A 63 4.26 0.14 22.11
N LEU A 64 3.26 0.94 21.75
CA LEU A 64 3.27 1.79 20.54
C LEU A 64 3.51 3.24 20.93
N GLN A 65 4.04 4.01 19.98
CA GLN A 65 4.19 5.46 20.11
C GLN A 65 3.95 6.15 18.77
N ARG A 66 3.72 7.46 18.85
CA ARG A 66 3.65 8.34 17.68
C ARG A 66 4.92 8.17 16.85
N ARG A 67 4.74 7.94 15.56
CA ARG A 67 5.85 7.92 14.59
C ARG A 67 5.93 9.31 13.97
N ALA A 68 7.10 9.93 14.01
CA ALA A 68 7.36 11.15 13.26
C ALA A 68 7.03 10.92 11.78
N TYR A 69 6.26 11.82 11.18
CA TYR A 69 5.83 11.67 9.81
C TYR A 69 7.05 11.76 8.87
N GLU A 70 7.49 10.60 8.38
CA GLU A 70 8.64 10.55 7.49
C GLU A 70 8.17 10.88 6.07
N HIS A 71 8.35 12.14 5.69
CA HIS A 71 8.23 12.57 4.30
C HIS A 71 9.36 11.94 3.49
N SER A 72 9.09 10.84 2.77
CA SER A 72 9.91 10.54 1.61
C SER A 72 9.60 11.61 0.56
N ARG A 73 10.53 12.55 0.35
CA ARG A 73 10.41 13.65 -0.62
C ARG A 73 9.92 13.11 -1.97
N GLY A 74 8.63 13.32 -2.27
CA GLY A 74 8.00 12.98 -3.55
C GLY A 74 7.12 11.72 -3.60
N SER A 75 7.07 10.87 -2.56
CA SER A 75 6.18 9.69 -2.59
C SER A 75 4.86 9.97 -1.86
N LYS A 76 3.74 9.66 -2.52
CA LYS A 76 2.42 9.72 -1.88
C LYS A 76 2.35 8.69 -0.76
N PRO A 77 1.77 9.03 0.41
CA PRO A 77 1.57 8.05 1.47
C PRO A 77 0.69 6.90 0.95
N SER A 78 0.94 5.70 1.45
CA SER A 78 0.16 4.53 1.08
C SER A 78 -1.31 4.67 1.52
N TRP A 79 -2.24 4.15 0.71
CA TRP A 79 -3.68 4.28 0.94
C TRP A 79 -4.16 3.71 2.29
N ILE A 80 -3.43 2.76 2.88
CA ILE A 80 -3.76 2.17 4.18
C ILE A 80 -3.77 3.22 5.31
N TYR A 81 -3.04 4.32 5.16
CA TYR A 81 -2.97 5.39 6.16
C TYR A 81 -4.21 6.30 6.18
N LEU A 82 -5.15 6.11 5.24
CA LEU A 82 -6.49 6.71 5.32
C LEU A 82 -7.36 6.01 6.37
N TYR A 83 -7.03 4.77 6.74
CA TYR A 83 -7.86 3.90 7.59
C TYR A 83 -7.16 3.50 8.89
N GLY A 84 -6.07 4.20 9.25
CA GLY A 84 -5.31 3.89 10.44
C GLY A 84 -4.02 4.69 10.56
N TRP A 85 -3.34 4.53 11.68
CA TRP A 85 -2.24 5.39 12.08
C TRP A 85 -0.87 4.74 11.84
N PRO A 86 0.11 5.47 11.28
CA PRO A 86 1.50 5.05 11.30
C PRO A 86 2.04 5.16 12.72
N VAL A 87 2.52 4.05 13.28
CA VAL A 87 3.01 4.00 14.67
C VAL A 87 4.36 3.32 14.73
N TRP A 88 5.14 3.63 15.76
CA TRP A 88 6.41 2.97 16.03
C TRP A 88 6.24 1.98 17.18
N HIS A 89 6.72 0.74 17.00
CA HIS A 89 6.68 -0.26 18.05
C HIS A 89 7.95 -0.19 18.91
N ARG A 90 7.80 0.16 20.19
CA ARG A 90 8.91 0.38 21.14
C ARG A 90 9.79 -0.86 21.34
N LYS A 91 9.16 -2.02 21.57
CA LYS A 91 9.89 -3.29 21.83
C LYS A 91 10.70 -3.79 20.62
N TYR A 92 10.14 -3.68 19.41
CA TYR A 92 10.75 -4.26 18.21
C TYR A 92 11.50 -3.26 17.34
N ASN A 93 11.39 -1.96 17.64
CA ASN A 93 11.98 -0.86 16.86
C ASN A 93 11.66 -0.97 15.37
N LYS A 94 10.36 -1.12 15.06
CA LYS A 94 9.85 -1.29 13.69
C LYS A 94 8.62 -0.42 13.45
N LYS A 95 8.40 -0.10 12.18
CA LYS A 95 7.21 0.59 11.68
C LYS A 95 6.01 -0.36 11.74
N TYR A 96 4.99 0.09 12.42
CA TYR A 96 3.71 -0.58 12.54
C TYR A 96 2.60 0.34 12.01
N TRP A 97 1.47 -0.27 11.72
CA TRP A 97 0.24 0.41 11.38
C TRP A 97 -0.86 -0.10 12.31
N LEU A 98 -1.64 0.85 12.86
CA LEU A 98 -2.75 0.59 13.76
C LEU A 98 -4.06 0.92 13.06
N CYS A 99 -4.92 -0.08 12.87
CA CYS A 99 -6.24 0.10 12.28
C CYS A 99 -7.12 0.98 13.16
N SER A 100 -7.70 2.04 12.58
CA SER A 100 -8.50 2.99 13.34
C SER A 100 -9.78 2.37 13.88
N TRP A 101 -10.54 1.70 13.01
CA TRP A 101 -11.81 1.11 13.40
C TRP A 101 -11.63 0.04 14.49
N CYS A 102 -10.67 -0.86 14.32
CA CYS A 102 -10.38 -1.90 15.30
C CYS A 102 -9.98 -1.33 16.67
N HIS A 103 -9.15 -0.30 16.68
CA HIS A 103 -8.72 0.36 17.91
C HIS A 103 -9.88 1.02 18.65
N LEU A 104 -10.65 1.85 17.93
CA LEU A 104 -11.82 2.55 18.47
C LEU A 104 -12.90 1.59 19.00
N HIS A 105 -13.10 0.45 18.33
CA HIS A 105 -14.06 -0.58 18.73
C HIS A 105 -13.47 -1.63 19.67
N LYS A 106 -12.31 -1.32 20.25
CA LYS A 106 -11.64 -2.14 21.26
C LYS A 106 -11.39 -3.59 20.86
N LYS A 107 -11.16 -3.86 19.57
CA LYS A 107 -10.85 -5.20 19.05
C LYS A 107 -9.39 -5.60 19.34
N LEU A 108 -9.16 -6.90 19.58
CA LEU A 108 -7.82 -7.45 19.87
C LEU A 108 -6.90 -7.51 18.64
N SER A 109 -7.47 -7.47 17.44
CA SER A 109 -6.74 -7.41 16.18
C SER A 109 -6.73 -5.97 15.68
N GLY A 110 -5.69 -5.54 14.97
CA GLY A 110 -5.60 -4.17 14.44
C GLY A 110 -4.18 -3.64 14.29
N GLU A 111 -3.19 -4.32 14.86
CA GLU A 111 -1.78 -3.93 14.79
C GLU A 111 -1.04 -4.79 13.76
N PHE A 112 -0.35 -4.12 12.82
CA PHE A 112 0.36 -4.80 11.75
C PHE A 112 1.74 -4.22 11.52
N ASN A 113 2.76 -5.07 11.45
CA ASN A 113 4.10 -4.65 11.03
C ASN A 113 4.08 -4.27 9.54
N VAL A 114 4.57 -3.07 9.23
CA VAL A 114 4.61 -2.49 7.87
C VAL A 114 6.01 -1.99 7.49
N GLU A 115 7.07 -2.49 8.15
CA GLU A 115 8.46 -2.09 7.90
C GLU A 115 8.87 -2.29 6.43
N LEU A 116 8.53 -3.45 5.86
CA LEU A 116 8.93 -3.82 4.50
C LEU A 116 7.78 -3.73 3.49
N ALA A 117 6.55 -3.99 3.92
CA ALA A 117 5.38 -4.03 3.04
C ALA A 117 4.09 -3.78 3.81
N ILE A 118 3.10 -3.21 3.11
CA ILE A 118 1.77 -2.93 3.67
C ILE A 118 0.78 -4.08 3.49
N SER A 119 1.19 -5.20 2.89
CA SER A 119 0.31 -6.29 2.45
C SER A 119 -0.53 -6.90 3.58
N SER A 120 0.01 -6.96 4.80
CA SER A 120 -0.68 -7.46 6.00
C SER A 120 -1.85 -6.55 6.41
N ALA A 121 -1.59 -5.24 6.50
CA ALA A 121 -2.59 -4.21 6.76
C ALA A 121 -3.64 -4.12 5.64
N ALA A 122 -3.20 -4.16 4.38
CA ALA A 122 -4.10 -4.19 3.22
C ALA A 122 -5.03 -5.40 3.24
N LYS A 123 -4.49 -6.60 3.52
CA LYS A 123 -5.30 -7.83 3.66
C LYS A 123 -6.30 -7.73 4.82
N HIS A 124 -5.91 -7.07 5.92
CA HIS A 124 -6.80 -6.82 7.04
C HIS A 124 -7.97 -5.89 6.65
N LEU A 125 -7.68 -4.78 5.98
CA LEU A 125 -8.69 -3.85 5.47
C LEU A 125 -9.62 -4.48 4.44
N GLY A 126 -9.14 -5.45 3.66
CA GLY A 126 -9.95 -6.19 2.69
C GLY A 126 -10.90 -7.24 3.28
N LYS A 127 -10.93 -7.47 4.61
CA LYS A 127 -11.82 -8.46 5.23
C LYS A 127 -13.30 -8.04 5.16
N ASP A 128 -14.20 -9.02 5.17
CA ASP A 128 -15.66 -8.79 5.19
C ASP A 128 -16.17 -8.57 6.60
N LEU A 129 -15.66 -7.53 7.24
CA LEU A 129 -16.01 -7.20 8.60
C LEU A 129 -16.50 -5.76 8.64
N THR A 130 -17.38 -5.47 9.58
CA THR A 130 -17.83 -4.10 9.84
C THR A 130 -16.62 -3.18 10.02
N GLY A 131 -16.66 -1.99 9.40
CA GLY A 131 -15.55 -1.03 9.41
C GLY A 131 -14.38 -1.35 8.47
N HIS A 132 -14.45 -2.48 7.76
CA HIS A 132 -13.47 -2.91 6.76
C HIS A 132 -14.14 -3.01 5.38
N GLY A 133 -13.52 -3.72 4.44
CA GLY A 133 -13.97 -3.83 3.06
C GLY A 133 -13.37 -2.76 2.17
N TYR A 134 -12.09 -2.43 2.37
CA TYR A 134 -11.36 -1.46 1.55
C TYR A 134 -10.16 -2.10 0.85
N ASN A 135 -9.90 -1.66 -0.37
CA ASN A 135 -8.70 -1.95 -1.15
C ASN A 135 -8.06 -0.62 -1.61
N GLN A 136 -7.03 -0.71 -2.46
CA GLN A 136 -6.35 0.45 -3.03
C GLN A 136 -7.28 1.35 -3.86
N ASP A 137 -8.32 0.77 -4.48
CA ASP A 137 -9.30 1.48 -5.31
C ASP A 137 -10.45 2.10 -4.49
N GLY A 138 -10.50 1.83 -3.18
CA GLY A 138 -11.53 2.33 -2.27
C GLY A 138 -12.38 1.21 -1.67
N LYS A 139 -13.70 1.42 -1.58
CA LYS A 139 -14.61 0.45 -0.98
C LYS A 139 -14.85 -0.73 -1.92
N ILE A 140 -14.67 -1.94 -1.43
CA ILE A 140 -14.82 -3.17 -2.20
C ILE A 140 -16.31 -3.42 -2.43
N ASP A 141 -16.74 -3.38 -3.69
CA ASP A 141 -18.05 -3.89 -4.08
C ASP A 141 -18.02 -5.41 -4.16
N ARG A 142 -18.46 -6.05 -3.08
CA ARG A 142 -18.52 -7.51 -3.00
C ARG A 142 -19.62 -8.11 -3.86
N ARG A 143 -20.60 -7.32 -4.35
CA ARG A 143 -21.59 -7.81 -5.31
C ARG A 143 -20.94 -8.20 -6.64
N MET A 144 -19.80 -7.60 -6.98
CA MET A 144 -19.03 -8.01 -8.16
C MET A 144 -18.24 -9.31 -7.94
N SER A 145 -17.91 -9.66 -6.70
CA SER A 145 -17.34 -10.99 -6.39
C SER A 145 -18.40 -12.10 -6.41
N SER A 146 -19.67 -11.73 -6.27
CA SER A 146 -20.83 -12.61 -6.47
C SER A 146 -21.38 -12.49 -7.89
N GLN A 147 -20.56 -12.12 -8.88
CA GLN A 147 -20.97 -12.29 -10.28
C GLN A 147 -21.35 -13.78 -10.44
N PRO A 148 -22.60 -14.07 -10.82
CA PRO A 148 -23.04 -15.44 -11.02
C PRO A 148 -22.04 -16.11 -11.95
N SER A 149 -21.59 -17.31 -11.60
CA SER A 149 -20.71 -18.08 -12.48
C SER A 149 -21.35 -18.17 -13.87
N LEU A 150 -20.56 -18.32 -14.93
CA LEU A 150 -21.09 -18.52 -16.28
C LEU A 150 -22.18 -19.63 -16.28
N LEU A 151 -21.95 -20.69 -15.49
CA LEU A 151 -22.89 -21.76 -15.19
C LEU A 151 -24.22 -21.26 -14.62
N THR A 152 -24.17 -20.43 -13.57
CA THR A 152 -25.35 -19.81 -12.97
C THR A 152 -26.11 -18.96 -13.98
N HIS A 153 -25.41 -18.27 -14.88
CA HIS A 153 -26.05 -17.50 -15.94
C HIS A 153 -26.67 -18.39 -17.03
N MET A 154 -26.01 -19.50 -17.41
CA MET A 154 -26.56 -20.47 -18.38
C MET A 154 -27.83 -21.13 -17.85
N GLN A 155 -27.83 -21.53 -16.57
CA GLN A 155 -29.01 -22.08 -15.90
C GLN A 155 -30.14 -21.06 -15.81
N ALA A 156 -29.84 -19.79 -15.50
CA ALA A 156 -30.84 -18.71 -15.48
C ALA A 156 -31.43 -18.42 -16.88
N SER A 157 -30.67 -18.66 -17.94
CA SER A 157 -31.14 -18.58 -19.34
C SER A 157 -31.92 -19.81 -19.80
N GLY A 158 -32.19 -20.78 -18.91
CA GLY A 158 -32.95 -22.00 -19.21
C GLY A 158 -32.13 -23.10 -19.91
N VAL A 159 -30.80 -22.98 -19.93
CA VAL A 159 -29.92 -24.06 -20.42
C VAL A 159 -29.72 -25.07 -19.30
N ASP A 160 -30.24 -26.28 -19.47
CA ASP A 160 -29.97 -27.38 -18.56
C ASP A 160 -28.52 -27.86 -18.73
N VAL A 161 -27.74 -27.75 -17.67
CA VAL A 161 -26.32 -28.12 -17.65
C VAL A 161 -26.13 -29.25 -16.65
N SER A 162 -25.86 -30.45 -17.16
CA SER A 162 -25.57 -31.60 -16.30
C SER A 162 -24.31 -31.38 -15.47
N GLN A 163 -24.24 -31.99 -14.29
CA GLN A 163 -23.10 -31.84 -13.38
C GLN A 163 -21.78 -32.29 -14.03
N GLN A 164 -21.82 -33.28 -14.92
CA GLN A 164 -20.65 -33.73 -15.67
C GLN A 164 -20.13 -32.62 -16.61
N ILE A 165 -21.02 -31.99 -17.37
CA ILE A 165 -20.66 -30.88 -18.27
C ILE A 165 -20.18 -29.68 -17.45
N ALA A 166 -20.78 -29.41 -16.29
CA ALA A 166 -20.33 -28.36 -15.39
C ALA A 166 -18.88 -28.58 -14.92
N ASN A 167 -18.54 -29.81 -14.53
CA ASN A 167 -17.19 -30.18 -14.10
C ASN A 167 -16.18 -30.08 -15.27
N GLU A 168 -16.59 -30.47 -16.47
CA GLU A 168 -15.75 -30.38 -17.68
C GLU A 168 -15.53 -28.93 -18.11
N MET A 169 -16.55 -28.07 -18.03
CA MET A 169 -16.41 -26.63 -18.25
C MET A 169 -15.51 -25.96 -17.22
N ALA A 170 -15.61 -26.35 -15.94
CA ALA A 170 -14.72 -25.84 -14.89
C ALA A 170 -13.25 -26.28 -15.12
N GLY A 171 -13.04 -27.51 -15.58
CA GLY A 171 -11.70 -28.06 -15.85
C GLY A 171 -11.06 -27.56 -17.16
N SER A 172 -11.86 -27.20 -18.16
CA SER A 172 -11.38 -26.79 -19.49
C SER A 172 -11.30 -25.27 -19.69
N PHE A 173 -11.67 -24.47 -18.67
CA PHE A 173 -11.71 -23.01 -18.80
C PHE A 173 -10.32 -22.42 -19.10
N SER A 174 -10.19 -21.77 -20.26
CA SER A 174 -8.98 -21.06 -20.68
C SER A 174 -9.26 -19.56 -20.84
N ARG A 175 -8.60 -18.75 -20.01
CA ARG A 175 -8.70 -17.28 -20.09
C ARG A 175 -8.32 -16.74 -21.47
N VAL A 176 -7.32 -17.34 -22.13
CA VAL A 176 -6.85 -16.89 -23.44
C VAL A 176 -7.90 -17.14 -24.51
N GLN A 177 -8.53 -18.31 -24.52
CA GLN A 177 -9.58 -18.63 -25.48
C GLN A 177 -10.84 -17.78 -25.25
N PHE A 178 -11.22 -17.57 -23.98
CA PHE A 178 -12.34 -16.71 -23.63
C PHE A 178 -12.15 -15.28 -24.14
N LEU A 179 -10.99 -14.66 -23.88
CA LEU A 179 -10.72 -13.29 -24.33
C LEU A 179 -10.77 -13.17 -25.85
N ARG A 180 -10.27 -14.17 -26.59
CA ARG A 180 -10.31 -14.19 -28.05
C ARG A 180 -11.75 -14.21 -28.60
N ALA A 181 -12.68 -14.87 -27.91
CA ALA A 181 -14.07 -14.99 -28.34
C ALA A 181 -14.88 -13.70 -28.11
N VAL A 182 -14.50 -12.88 -27.12
CA VAL A 182 -15.25 -11.65 -26.75
C VAL A 182 -14.75 -10.40 -27.52
N THR A 183 -13.55 -10.45 -28.11
CA THR A 183 -12.96 -9.33 -28.87
C THR A 183 -13.31 -9.32 -30.37
N HIS A 184 -14.35 -10.02 -30.80
CA HIS A 184 -14.79 -10.09 -32.20
C HIS A 184 -15.95 -9.14 -32.50
#